data_AF-A0A5J4R756-F1
#
_entry.id   AF-A0A5J4R756-F1
#
_cell.length_a   1.000
_cell.length_b   1.000
_cell.length_c   1.000
_cell.angle_alpha   90.00
_cell.angle_beta   90.00
_cell.angle_gamma   90.00
#
_symmetry.space_group_name_H-M   'P 1'
#
loop_
_entity.id
_entity.type
_entity.pdbx_description
1 polymer ?
#
loop_
_entity_poly.entity_id
_entity_poly.type
_entity_poly.pdbx_seq_one_letter_code
_entity_poly.pdbx_strand_id
1 'polypeptide(L)'
;MNKQRIGICIALTAVLCLGVKAQSTSSLRINEVLVVNETNFQDDYGLQSAWIEIFNSSFATVDLKGCFLTNDRNNPTKYPIPKSDVLTKISYRQHALFWADGIPSKGTFHVNFTLDPDKENYIALYDSNGKTLIDEVVVPAGQIADHSYARENDGSPSWVVKGGSDDSYVTPSTNNKTDDRNIKIENFKKHDSMGVGMAVIAMSVVFIGLILLYILFKIVGNTSVKLSKRNAMKAHGITDKAEAKERFGDTLSGEQYAAIAMAMHEYMNDVHDIEDMILTIDKVKRTYSPWSSKIYTLRETPRR
;
A
#
# COMPACT_ATOMS: atom_id res chain seq x y z
N MET A 1 49.66 -0.11 10.65
CA MET A 1 48.28 -0.02 10.11
C MET A 1 48.34 -0.18 8.59
N ASN A 2 47.58 -1.12 8.01
CA ASN A 2 47.79 -1.58 6.64
C ASN A 2 47.24 -0.56 5.62
N LYS A 3 48.08 -0.05 4.69
CA LYS A 3 47.75 1.06 3.77
C LYS A 3 46.51 0.79 2.90
N GLN A 4 46.26 -0.49 2.58
CA GLN A 4 45.06 -0.92 1.86
C GLN A 4 43.76 -0.72 2.64
N ARG A 5 43.78 -0.89 3.97
CA ARG A 5 42.59 -0.68 4.82
C ARG A 5 42.25 0.81 4.95
N ILE A 6 43.27 1.68 4.95
CA ILE A 6 43.09 3.14 4.95
C ILE A 6 42.46 3.60 3.62
N GLY A 7 42.92 3.06 2.49
CA GLY A 7 42.35 3.38 1.17
C GLY A 7 40.88 2.96 1.03
N ILE A 8 40.52 1.76 1.52
CA ILE A 8 39.13 1.28 1.53
C ILE A 8 38.25 2.12 2.45
N CYS A 9 38.75 2.51 3.63
CA CYS A 9 38.02 3.41 4.52
C CYS A 9 37.78 4.78 3.90
N ILE A 10 38.79 5.38 3.24
CA ILE A 10 38.65 6.69 2.57
C ILE A 10 37.65 6.60 1.41
N ALA A 11 37.69 5.53 0.61
CA ALA A 11 36.74 5.30 -0.48
C ALA A 11 35.30 5.09 0.03
N LEU A 12 35.13 4.36 1.14
CA LEU A 12 33.81 4.19 1.78
C LEU A 12 33.27 5.50 2.34
N THR A 13 34.09 6.34 2.98
CA THR A 13 33.66 7.69 3.41
C THR A 13 33.34 8.61 2.24
N ALA A 14 34.08 8.52 1.13
CA ALA A 14 33.80 9.33 -0.06
C ALA A 14 32.46 8.93 -0.73
N VAL A 15 32.11 7.64 -0.71
CA VAL A 15 30.80 7.14 -1.20
C VAL A 15 29.66 7.54 -0.25
N LEU A 16 29.88 7.60 1.06
CA LEU A 16 28.88 8.12 2.02
C LEU A 16 28.63 9.63 1.89
N CYS A 17 29.61 10.41 1.43
CA CYS A 17 29.47 11.87 1.30
C CYS A 17 28.76 12.33 0.01
N LEU A 18 28.47 11.45 -0.95
CA LEU A 18 27.75 11.78 -2.19
C LEU A 18 26.23 11.89 -2.00
N GLY A 19 25.73 11.72 -0.77
CA GLY A 19 24.31 11.69 -0.44
C GLY A 19 23.69 12.99 0.06
N VAL A 20 24.41 14.12 0.08
CA VAL A 20 23.81 15.40 0.50
C VAL A 20 22.97 15.96 -0.66
N LYS A 21 21.74 15.46 -0.81
CA LYS A 21 20.69 16.14 -1.56
C LYS A 21 20.43 17.46 -0.84
N ALA A 22 21.10 18.52 -1.29
CA ALA A 22 20.79 19.88 -0.84
C ALA A 22 19.28 20.10 -1.06
N GLN A 23 18.59 20.47 0.02
CA GLN A 23 17.19 20.84 -0.01
C GLN A 23 17.08 22.16 -0.76
N SER A 24 17.04 22.11 -2.09
CA SER A 24 17.09 23.32 -2.90
C SER A 24 15.69 23.90 -3.05
N THR A 25 15.49 25.12 -2.59
CA THR A 25 14.29 25.92 -2.85
C THR A 25 14.11 26.19 -4.35
N SER A 26 15.17 26.03 -5.15
CA SER A 26 15.16 26.17 -6.61
C SER A 26 14.25 25.17 -7.35
N SER A 27 13.66 24.18 -6.68
CA SER A 27 12.67 23.27 -7.27
C SER A 27 11.22 23.70 -7.05
N LEU A 28 10.98 24.76 -6.29
CA LEU A 28 9.64 25.31 -6.11
C LEU A 28 9.22 26.06 -7.37
N ARG A 29 7.97 25.92 -7.78
CA ARG A 29 7.40 26.57 -8.95
C ARG A 29 6.06 27.17 -8.59
N ILE A 30 5.77 28.36 -9.07
CA ILE A 30 4.39 28.87 -9.06
C ILE A 30 3.62 28.01 -10.08
N ASN A 31 2.53 27.38 -9.66
CA ASN A 31 1.87 26.32 -10.43
C ASN A 31 0.55 26.75 -11.04
N GLU A 32 -0.27 27.44 -10.25
CA GLU A 32 -1.60 27.88 -10.62
C GLU A 32 -1.94 29.16 -9.86
N VAL A 33 -2.61 30.11 -10.51
CA VAL A 33 -3.02 31.38 -9.91
C VAL A 33 -4.44 31.69 -10.33
N LEU A 34 -5.28 31.99 -9.35
CA LEU A 34 -6.66 32.42 -9.59
C LEU A 34 -6.86 33.82 -9.02
N VAL A 35 -7.21 34.76 -9.89
CA VAL A 35 -7.30 36.20 -9.55
C VAL A 35 -8.70 36.59 -9.09
N VAL A 36 -9.74 36.04 -9.72
CA VAL A 36 -11.14 36.33 -9.41
C VAL A 36 -11.83 35.03 -8.99
N ASN A 37 -12.16 34.95 -7.70
CA ASN A 37 -12.78 33.78 -7.09
C ASN A 37 -14.19 34.13 -6.65
N GLU A 38 -15.22 33.56 -7.28
CA GLU A 38 -16.62 33.84 -6.95
C GLU A 38 -17.35 32.58 -6.46
N THR A 39 -17.01 31.41 -7.00
CA THR A 39 -17.70 30.15 -6.65
C THR A 39 -16.76 28.99 -6.39
N ASN A 40 -15.45 29.16 -6.61
CA ASN A 40 -14.45 28.11 -6.49
C ASN A 40 -14.00 27.89 -5.01
N PHE A 41 -12.72 27.58 -4.82
CA PHE A 41 -12.13 27.17 -3.56
C PHE A 41 -12.26 28.24 -2.46
N GLN A 42 -12.65 27.83 -1.26
CA GLN A 42 -12.83 28.71 -0.10
C GLN A 42 -11.66 28.58 0.89
N ASP A 43 -11.31 29.68 1.55
CA ASP A 43 -10.36 29.67 2.66
C ASP A 43 -10.98 29.07 3.94
N ASP A 44 -10.15 28.88 4.97
CA ASP A 44 -10.58 28.34 6.27
C ASP A 44 -11.61 29.22 7.01
N TYR A 45 -11.86 30.44 6.50
CA TYR A 45 -12.84 31.40 7.01
C TYR A 45 -14.11 31.44 6.14
N GLY A 46 -14.22 30.58 5.13
CA GLY A 46 -15.37 30.51 4.22
C GLY A 46 -15.41 31.62 3.18
N LEU A 47 -14.28 32.29 2.92
CA LEU A 47 -14.17 33.39 1.97
C LEU A 47 -13.51 32.92 0.66
N GLN A 48 -14.02 33.45 -0.46
CA GLN A 48 -13.50 33.18 -1.80
C GLN A 48 -12.50 34.27 -2.16
N SER A 49 -11.27 34.06 -1.71
CA SER A 49 -10.16 34.99 -2.01
C SER A 49 -9.41 34.53 -3.26
N ALA A 50 -8.73 35.47 -3.92
CA ALA A 50 -7.70 35.14 -4.89
C ALA A 50 -6.62 34.26 -4.25
N TRP A 51 -5.96 33.41 -5.03
CA TRP A 51 -4.94 32.52 -4.50
C TRP A 51 -3.84 32.20 -5.51
N ILE A 52 -2.70 31.79 -4.95
CA ILE A 52 -1.45 31.47 -5.63
C ILE A 52 -0.99 30.11 -5.13
N GLU A 53 -0.85 29.14 -6.02
CA GLU A 53 -0.35 27.82 -5.71
C GLU A 53 1.13 27.70 -6.04
N ILE A 54 1.87 27.06 -5.14
CA ILE A 54 3.28 26.72 -5.31
C ILE A 54 3.42 25.20 -5.28
N PHE A 55 4.02 24.65 -6.32
CA PHE A 55 4.34 23.23 -6.47
C PHE A 55 5.80 22.94 -6.14
N ASN A 56 6.03 21.86 -5.39
CA ASN A 56 7.36 21.30 -5.23
C ASN A 56 7.66 20.27 -6.33
N SER A 57 8.42 20.67 -7.34
CA SER A 57 8.82 19.78 -8.44
C SER A 57 9.87 18.72 -8.08
N SER A 58 10.45 18.78 -6.87
CA SER A 58 11.47 17.81 -6.45
C SER A 58 10.88 16.51 -5.90
N PHE A 59 11.76 15.51 -5.82
CA PHE A 59 11.48 14.22 -5.16
C PHE A 59 11.86 14.22 -3.66
N ALA A 60 12.01 15.40 -3.05
CA ALA A 60 12.31 15.58 -1.64
C ALA A 60 11.37 16.63 -1.02
N THR A 61 11.29 16.71 0.30
CA THR A 61 10.42 17.67 1.00
C THR A 61 11.08 19.05 1.06
N VAL A 62 10.57 20.05 0.34
CA VAL A 62 11.13 21.41 0.33
C VAL A 62 10.39 22.31 1.32
N ASP A 63 11.14 23.16 2.01
CA ASP A 63 10.60 24.09 3.00
C ASP A 63 10.55 25.51 2.40
N LEU A 64 9.37 26.12 2.41
CA LEU A 64 9.14 27.50 1.99
C LEU A 64 9.56 28.54 3.03
N LYS A 65 9.92 28.10 4.25
CA LYS A 65 10.21 29.02 5.36
C LYS A 65 11.21 30.12 4.97
N GLY A 66 10.87 31.36 5.31
CA GLY A 66 11.73 32.50 5.07
C GLY A 66 11.90 32.91 3.61
N CYS A 67 11.35 32.15 2.64
CA CYS A 67 11.22 32.64 1.26
C CYS A 67 10.27 33.85 1.22
N PHE A 68 10.29 34.58 0.11
CA PHE A 68 9.45 35.75 -0.06
C PHE A 68 8.54 35.59 -1.27
N LEU A 69 7.27 35.90 -1.09
CA LEU A 69 6.32 36.04 -2.18
C LEU A 69 6.06 37.53 -2.44
N THR A 70 5.99 37.92 -3.70
CA THR A 70 5.72 39.32 -4.05
C THR A 70 4.90 39.41 -5.32
N ASN A 71 4.10 40.47 -5.41
CA ASN A 71 3.49 40.93 -6.65
C ASN A 71 4.04 42.29 -7.13
N ASP A 72 5.19 42.72 -6.61
CA ASP A 72 5.83 43.99 -6.94
C ASP A 72 7.31 43.77 -7.29
N ARG A 73 7.68 44.07 -8.54
CA ARG A 73 9.06 43.95 -9.05
C ARG A 73 10.06 44.81 -8.27
N ASN A 74 9.59 45.90 -7.67
CA ASN A 74 10.44 46.82 -6.90
C ASN A 74 10.56 46.42 -5.42
N ASN A 75 9.79 45.42 -4.98
CA ASN A 75 9.83 44.91 -3.61
C ASN A 75 9.90 43.37 -3.58
N PRO A 76 11.08 42.77 -3.83
CA PRO A 76 11.27 41.31 -3.77
C PRO A 76 10.91 40.67 -2.43
N THR A 77 10.93 41.44 -1.34
CA THR A 77 10.72 40.94 0.03
C THR A 77 9.34 41.31 0.59
N LYS A 78 8.34 41.53 -0.28
CA LYS A 78 7.03 42.06 0.12
C LYS A 78 6.31 41.22 1.16
N TYR A 79 6.13 39.91 0.92
CA TYR A 79 5.58 38.98 1.90
C TYR A 79 6.64 37.97 2.35
N PRO A 80 7.16 38.07 3.58
CA PRO A 80 8.04 37.05 4.15
C PRO A 80 7.24 35.86 4.65
N ILE A 81 7.51 34.66 4.13
CA ILE A 81 6.88 33.42 4.61
C ILE A 81 7.41 33.11 6.03
N PRO A 82 6.52 33.01 7.06
CA PRO A 82 6.92 32.73 8.44
C PRO A 82 7.85 31.53 8.59
N LYS A 83 8.84 31.64 9.49
CA LYS A 83 9.85 30.58 9.73
C LYS A 83 9.45 29.54 10.78
N SER A 84 8.43 29.85 11.56
CA SER A 84 8.01 29.09 12.74
C SER A 84 6.94 28.04 12.47
N ASP A 85 6.34 28.05 11.28
CA ASP A 85 5.25 27.14 10.92
C ASP A 85 5.80 25.87 10.27
N VAL A 86 5.27 24.71 10.66
CA VAL A 86 5.66 23.40 10.10
C VAL A 86 4.99 23.17 8.75
N LEU A 87 3.84 23.80 8.50
CA LEU A 87 3.07 23.65 7.27
C LEU A 87 3.79 24.21 6.04
N THR A 88 4.82 25.03 6.21
CA THR A 88 5.67 25.52 5.09
C THR A 88 6.49 24.42 4.42
N LYS A 89 6.51 23.20 4.99
CA LYS A 89 7.17 22.03 4.39
C LYS A 89 6.25 21.36 3.38
N ILE A 90 6.58 21.53 2.10
CA ILE A 90 5.91 20.87 1.00
C ILE A 90 6.58 19.53 0.73
N SER A 91 5.84 18.44 0.91
CA SER A 91 6.32 17.09 0.59
C SER A 91 6.65 16.93 -0.91
N TYR A 92 7.31 15.84 -1.28
CA TYR A 92 7.69 15.58 -2.66
C TYR A 92 6.46 15.64 -3.58
N ARG A 93 6.54 16.41 -4.67
CA ARG A 93 5.45 16.55 -5.64
C ARG A 93 4.10 16.92 -5.01
N GLN A 94 4.13 17.78 -4.00
CA GLN A 94 2.93 18.35 -3.37
C GLN A 94 2.87 19.86 -3.60
N HIS A 95 1.75 20.45 -3.20
CA HIS A 95 1.41 21.85 -3.40
C HIS A 95 1.25 22.59 -2.06
N ALA A 96 1.41 23.90 -2.10
CA ALA A 96 0.99 24.82 -1.04
C ALA A 96 0.24 25.99 -1.67
N LEU A 97 -0.91 26.33 -1.10
CA LEU A 97 -1.78 27.39 -1.61
C LEU A 97 -1.70 28.61 -0.69
N PHE A 98 -1.53 29.79 -1.28
CA PHE A 98 -1.46 31.09 -0.60
C PHE A 98 -2.64 31.96 -1.01
N TRP A 99 -3.42 32.44 -0.06
CA TRP A 99 -4.52 33.38 -0.25
C TRP A 99 -4.00 34.80 -0.41
N ALA A 100 -4.29 35.43 -1.54
CA ALA A 100 -3.96 36.82 -1.84
C ALA A 100 -5.10 37.76 -1.42
N ASP A 101 -5.38 37.78 -0.11
CA ASP A 101 -6.47 38.56 0.48
C ASP A 101 -6.00 39.85 1.18
N GLY A 102 -4.69 40.04 1.36
CA GLY A 102 -4.14 41.19 2.07
C GLY A 102 -4.21 41.10 3.60
N ILE A 103 -4.57 39.94 4.17
CA ILE A 103 -4.85 39.77 5.59
C ILE A 103 -3.92 38.71 6.21
N PRO A 104 -2.61 39.04 6.39
CA PRO A 104 -1.64 38.08 6.92
C PRO A 104 -1.89 37.66 8.38
N SER A 105 -2.78 38.37 9.08
CA SER A 105 -3.21 37.99 10.43
C SER A 105 -4.06 36.72 10.47
N LYS A 106 -4.58 36.25 9.34
CA LYS A 106 -5.35 34.99 9.25
C LYS A 106 -4.50 33.72 9.27
N GLY A 107 -3.19 33.82 9.02
CA GLY A 107 -2.27 32.71 9.10
C GLY A 107 -1.14 32.76 8.06
N THR A 108 -0.21 31.81 8.15
CA THR A 108 1.00 31.69 7.30
C THR A 108 0.73 31.73 5.80
N PHE A 109 -0.43 31.24 5.37
CA PHE A 109 -0.82 31.14 3.96
C PHE A 109 -1.70 32.31 3.48
N HIS A 110 -1.93 33.33 4.30
CA HIS A 110 -2.59 34.56 3.86
C HIS A 110 -1.54 35.65 3.64
N VAL A 111 -1.44 36.18 2.42
CA VAL A 111 -0.39 37.15 2.07
C VAL A 111 -0.84 38.58 2.29
N ASN A 112 0.12 39.50 2.39
CA ASN A 112 -0.14 40.92 2.68
C ASN A 112 -0.46 41.77 1.44
N PHE A 113 -0.88 41.15 0.36
CA PHE A 113 -1.26 41.82 -0.88
C PHE A 113 -2.43 41.11 -1.57
N THR A 114 -3.10 41.84 -2.44
CA THR A 114 -4.18 41.33 -3.31
C THR A 114 -3.75 41.32 -4.77
N LEU A 115 -4.54 40.64 -5.61
CA LEU A 115 -4.38 40.64 -7.07
C LEU A 115 -5.45 41.54 -7.70
N ASP A 116 -5.11 42.19 -8.81
CA ASP A 116 -5.99 43.14 -9.52
C ASP A 116 -6.48 42.52 -10.83
N PRO A 117 -7.79 42.26 -11.00
CA PRO A 117 -8.32 41.62 -12.22
C PRO A 117 -8.16 42.47 -13.47
N ASP A 118 -8.08 43.79 -13.35
CA ASP A 118 -8.05 44.73 -14.47
C ASP A 118 -6.62 44.99 -14.98
N LYS A 119 -5.60 44.45 -14.30
CA LYS A 119 -4.18 44.66 -14.64
C LYS A 119 -3.42 43.35 -14.73
N GLU A 120 -2.25 43.41 -15.38
CA GLU A 120 -1.30 42.31 -15.34
C GLU A 120 -0.75 42.15 -13.91
N ASN A 121 -0.81 40.94 -13.37
CA ASN A 121 -0.30 40.63 -12.05
C ASN A 121 1.05 39.94 -12.18
N TYR A 122 2.12 40.66 -11.88
CA TYR A 122 3.42 40.03 -11.65
C TYR A 122 3.37 39.26 -10.34
N ILE A 123 3.89 38.03 -10.30
CA ILE A 123 4.04 37.23 -9.08
C ILE A 123 5.41 36.56 -9.13
N ALA A 124 6.17 36.66 -8.05
CA ALA A 124 7.48 36.04 -7.95
C ALA A 124 7.74 35.45 -6.58
N LEU A 125 8.46 34.33 -6.59
CA LEU A 125 8.97 33.64 -5.42
C LEU A 125 10.48 33.85 -5.35
N TYR A 126 10.95 34.41 -4.25
CA TYR A 126 12.37 34.61 -3.96
C TYR A 126 12.83 33.71 -2.81
N ASP A 127 14.07 33.27 -2.89
CA ASP A 127 14.72 32.46 -1.86
C ASP A 127 14.88 33.23 -0.55
N SER A 128 15.24 32.52 0.52
CA SER A 128 15.40 33.05 1.87
C SER A 128 16.42 34.19 2.03
N ASN A 129 17.27 34.41 1.02
CA ASN A 129 18.19 35.54 0.95
C ASN A 129 17.55 36.85 0.44
N GLY A 130 16.30 36.81 -0.02
CA GLY A 130 15.55 37.96 -0.54
C GLY A 130 16.05 38.53 -1.87
N LYS A 131 16.92 37.82 -2.59
CA LYS A 131 17.57 38.28 -3.83
C LYS A 131 17.51 37.25 -4.96
N THR A 132 17.69 35.97 -4.64
CA THR A 132 17.69 34.91 -5.64
C THR A 132 16.25 34.61 -6.04
N LEU A 133 15.93 34.89 -7.31
CA LEU A 133 14.65 34.53 -7.90
C LEU A 133 14.57 33.00 -8.05
N ILE A 134 13.50 32.40 -7.53
CA ILE A 134 13.21 30.97 -7.68
C ILE A 134 12.34 30.73 -8.91
N ASP A 135 11.22 31.46 -9.00
CA ASP A 135 10.28 31.39 -10.11
C ASP A 135 9.44 32.68 -10.19
N GLU A 136 8.97 33.01 -11.39
CA GLU A 136 8.06 34.14 -11.61
C GLU A 136 7.04 33.84 -12.71
N VAL A 137 5.91 34.55 -12.63
CA VAL A 137 4.86 34.54 -13.64
C VAL A 137 4.24 35.94 -13.77
N VAL A 138 3.79 36.29 -14.96
CA VAL A 138 2.93 37.46 -15.19
C VAL A 138 1.58 36.92 -15.63
N VAL A 139 0.57 37.07 -14.76
CA VAL A 139 -0.80 36.70 -15.09
C VAL A 139 -1.42 37.83 -15.92
N PRO A 140 -1.96 37.55 -17.12
CA PRO A 140 -2.56 38.57 -17.98
C PRO A 140 -3.74 39.29 -17.32
N ALA A 141 -3.95 40.56 -17.69
CA ALA A 141 -5.13 41.32 -17.29
C ALA A 141 -6.43 40.72 -17.87
N GLY A 142 -7.57 41.02 -17.25
CA GLY A 142 -8.88 40.58 -17.72
C GLY A 142 -9.17 39.09 -17.45
N GLN A 143 -8.70 38.58 -16.30
CA GLN A 143 -9.06 37.22 -15.87
C GLN A 143 -10.57 37.11 -15.64
N ILE A 144 -11.16 36.03 -16.13
CA ILE A 144 -12.58 35.71 -15.94
C ILE A 144 -12.76 35.13 -14.54
N ALA A 145 -13.91 35.39 -13.91
CA ALA A 145 -14.28 34.77 -12.64
C ALA A 145 -14.19 33.25 -12.70
N ASP A 146 -13.61 32.65 -11.66
CA ASP A 146 -13.40 31.21 -11.49
C ASP A 146 -12.56 30.54 -12.59
N HIS A 147 -11.78 31.34 -13.33
CA HIS A 147 -10.76 30.85 -14.24
C HIS A 147 -9.36 31.10 -13.64
N SER A 148 -8.51 30.09 -13.69
CA SER A 148 -7.14 30.16 -13.21
C SER A 148 -6.16 30.20 -14.37
N TYR A 149 -5.02 30.84 -14.15
CA TYR A 149 -3.85 30.76 -14.99
C TYR A 149 -2.89 29.73 -14.41
N ALA A 150 -2.71 28.61 -15.11
CA ALA A 150 -2.04 27.43 -14.57
C ALA A 150 -0.97 26.89 -15.53
N ARG A 151 0.02 26.17 -15.02
CA ARG A 151 0.93 25.38 -15.85
C ARG A 151 0.18 24.20 -16.46
N GLU A 152 0.46 23.83 -17.71
CA GLU A 152 -0.24 22.73 -18.40
C GLU A 152 -0.10 21.38 -17.67
N ASN A 153 1.09 21.09 -17.16
CA ASN A 153 1.37 20.02 -16.22
C ASN A 153 2.13 20.63 -15.04
N ASP A 154 2.10 20.00 -13.87
CA ASP A 154 2.75 20.57 -12.68
C ASP A 154 4.25 20.81 -12.90
N GLY A 155 4.67 22.07 -12.74
CA GLY A 155 6.05 22.51 -13.00
C GLY A 155 6.47 22.62 -14.48
N SER A 156 5.56 22.45 -15.45
CA SER A 156 5.80 22.64 -16.88
C SER A 156 6.07 24.10 -17.25
N PRO A 157 6.93 24.42 -18.23
CA PRO A 157 7.14 25.81 -18.67
C PRO A 157 5.92 26.45 -19.35
N SER A 158 5.01 25.65 -19.89
CA SER A 158 3.83 26.13 -20.63
C SER A 158 2.68 26.48 -19.68
N TRP A 159 2.02 27.62 -19.95
CA TRP A 159 0.86 28.11 -19.20
C TRP A 159 -0.41 28.06 -20.04
N VAL A 160 -1.53 27.78 -19.38
CA VAL A 160 -2.87 27.67 -19.96
C VAL A 160 -3.89 28.32 -19.02
N VAL A 161 -5.02 28.75 -19.55
CA VAL A 161 -6.17 29.17 -18.73
C VAL A 161 -7.05 27.94 -18.48
N LYS A 162 -7.37 27.66 -17.22
CA LYS A 162 -8.29 26.60 -16.78
C LYS A 162 -9.60 27.21 -16.27
N GLY A 163 -10.67 26.42 -16.27
CA GLY A 163 -12.04 26.81 -15.90
C GLY A 163 -13.02 26.88 -17.08
N GLY A 164 -12.54 26.84 -18.33
CA GLY A 164 -13.38 27.03 -19.52
C GLY A 164 -14.06 25.77 -20.07
N SER A 165 -13.75 24.58 -19.56
CA SER A 165 -14.37 23.32 -20.03
C SER A 165 -14.27 22.21 -18.97
N ASP A 166 -15.11 21.18 -19.12
CA ASP A 166 -15.12 20.01 -18.22
C ASP A 166 -13.78 19.26 -18.17
N ASP A 167 -13.01 19.28 -19.28
CA ASP A 167 -11.69 18.66 -19.38
C ASP A 167 -10.55 19.60 -18.94
N SER A 168 -10.84 20.86 -18.61
CA SER A 168 -9.87 21.86 -18.16
C SER A 168 -10.47 22.69 -17.03
N TYR A 169 -10.58 22.09 -15.86
CA TYR A 169 -11.11 22.70 -14.64
C TYR A 169 -9.98 23.22 -13.73
N VAL A 170 -10.29 24.21 -12.89
CA VAL A 170 -9.37 24.77 -11.88
C VAL A 170 -8.99 23.72 -10.84
N THR A 171 -7.72 23.63 -10.47
CA THR A 171 -7.16 22.51 -9.71
C THR A 171 -6.50 22.93 -8.39
N PRO A 172 -7.27 23.50 -7.44
CA PRO A 172 -6.69 23.95 -6.18
C PRO A 172 -6.15 22.77 -5.38
N SER A 173 -4.90 22.84 -4.95
CA SER A 173 -4.21 21.83 -4.13
C SER A 173 -4.16 20.43 -4.76
N THR A 174 -4.26 20.33 -6.08
CA THR A 174 -4.20 19.07 -6.83
C THR A 174 -3.36 19.23 -8.10
N ASN A 175 -3.11 18.15 -8.81
CA ASN A 175 -2.31 18.19 -10.03
C ASN A 175 -3.09 18.86 -11.17
N ASN A 176 -2.41 19.72 -11.94
CA ASN A 176 -3.03 20.44 -13.06
C ASN A 176 -3.56 19.52 -14.16
N LYS A 177 -3.02 18.30 -14.24
CA LYS A 177 -3.52 17.25 -15.12
C LYS A 177 -3.84 16.01 -14.30
N THR A 178 -5.13 15.70 -14.23
CA THR A 178 -5.64 14.48 -13.62
C THR A 178 -5.99 13.49 -14.71
N ASP A 179 -5.40 12.30 -14.66
CA ASP A 179 -5.83 11.18 -15.51
C ASP A 179 -7.08 10.54 -14.89
N ASP A 180 -8.20 11.25 -14.93
CA ASP A 180 -9.48 10.78 -14.36
C ASP A 180 -10.07 9.59 -15.16
N ARG A 181 -9.53 9.34 -16.35
CA ARG A 181 -9.96 8.29 -17.27
C ARG A 181 -9.09 7.05 -17.12
N ASN A 182 -9.67 5.98 -16.56
CA ASN A 182 -9.05 4.66 -16.65
C ASN A 182 -9.28 4.07 -18.05
N ILE A 183 -8.32 4.28 -18.94
CA ILE A 183 -8.34 3.82 -20.34
C ILE A 183 -8.74 2.35 -20.46
N LYS A 184 -8.32 1.49 -19.51
CA LYS A 184 -8.70 0.07 -19.52
C LYS A 184 -10.20 -0.09 -19.30
N ILE A 185 -10.78 0.59 -18.31
CA ILE A 185 -12.21 0.53 -18.01
C ILE A 185 -13.03 1.13 -19.15
N GLU A 186 -12.60 2.25 -19.73
CA GLU A 186 -13.29 2.83 -20.90
C GLU A 186 -13.25 1.91 -22.11
N ASN A 187 -12.08 1.30 -22.37
CA ASN A 187 -11.96 0.30 -23.42
C ASN A 187 -12.82 -0.93 -23.14
N PHE A 188 -12.95 -1.39 -21.90
CA PHE A 188 -13.88 -2.45 -21.52
C PHE A 188 -15.33 -2.03 -21.76
N LYS A 189 -15.74 -0.83 -21.32
CA LYS A 189 -17.09 -0.31 -21.59
C LYS A 189 -17.39 -0.21 -23.09
N LYS A 190 -16.39 0.15 -23.91
CA LYS A 190 -16.54 0.31 -25.36
C LYS A 190 -16.60 -1.03 -26.10
N HIS A 191 -15.77 -2.00 -25.74
CA HIS A 191 -15.65 -3.27 -26.47
C HIS A 191 -16.48 -4.41 -25.87
N ASP A 192 -16.87 -4.30 -24.59
CA ASP A 192 -17.62 -5.30 -23.85
C ASP A 192 -18.61 -4.63 -22.88
N SER A 193 -19.51 -3.81 -23.42
CA SER A 193 -20.50 -3.06 -22.63
C SER A 193 -21.42 -3.96 -21.79
N MET A 194 -21.67 -5.19 -22.26
CA MET A 194 -22.50 -6.19 -21.57
C MET A 194 -21.69 -7.09 -20.61
N GLY A 195 -20.35 -7.04 -20.63
CA GLY A 195 -19.48 -7.85 -19.77
C GLY A 195 -19.33 -9.33 -20.20
N VAL A 196 -19.76 -9.69 -21.41
CA VAL A 196 -19.70 -11.06 -21.93
C VAL A 196 -18.26 -11.48 -22.22
N GLY A 197 -17.46 -10.59 -22.80
CA GLY A 197 -16.04 -10.83 -23.08
C GLY A 197 -15.24 -11.10 -21.79
N MET A 198 -15.47 -10.32 -20.74
CA MET A 198 -14.87 -10.55 -19.42
C MET A 198 -15.26 -11.91 -18.85
N ALA A 199 -16.54 -12.29 -18.93
CA ALA A 199 -17.00 -13.59 -18.44
C ALA A 199 -16.34 -14.76 -19.19
N VAL A 200 -16.23 -14.68 -20.52
CA VAL A 200 -15.59 -15.72 -21.34
C VAL A 200 -14.10 -15.85 -21.02
N ILE A 201 -13.38 -14.74 -20.87
CA ILE A 201 -11.96 -14.76 -20.51
C ILE A 201 -11.77 -15.37 -19.11
N ALA A 202 -12.58 -14.95 -18.13
CA ALA A 202 -12.52 -15.48 -16.77
C ALA A 202 -12.77 -17.00 -16.73
N MET A 203 -13.81 -17.48 -17.42
CA MET A 203 -14.10 -18.91 -17.51
C MET A 203 -12.97 -19.67 -18.22
N SER A 204 -12.43 -19.11 -19.31
CA SER A 204 -11.33 -19.75 -20.06
C SER A 204 -10.09 -19.92 -19.19
N VAL A 205 -9.70 -18.92 -18.40
CA VAL A 205 -8.55 -19.01 -17.48
C VAL A 205 -8.78 -20.09 -16.42
N VAL A 206 -9.99 -20.18 -15.84
CA VAL A 206 -10.34 -21.20 -14.86
C VAL A 206 -10.24 -22.60 -15.46
N PHE A 207 -10.84 -22.83 -16.64
CA PHE A 207 -10.77 -24.13 -17.31
C PHE A 207 -9.34 -24.52 -17.68
N ILE A 208 -8.54 -23.58 -18.20
CA ILE A 208 -7.12 -23.83 -18.51
C ILE A 208 -6.36 -24.21 -17.24
N GLY A 209 -6.60 -23.51 -16.12
CA GLY A 209 -6.01 -23.82 -14.83
C GLY A 209 -6.37 -25.23 -14.33
N LEU A 210 -7.65 -25.62 -14.43
CA LEU A 210 -8.12 -26.96 -14.04
C LEU A 210 -7.54 -28.05 -14.95
N ILE A 211 -7.47 -27.81 -16.26
CA ILE A 211 -6.87 -28.74 -17.22
C ILE A 211 -5.38 -28.95 -16.92
N LEU A 212 -4.63 -27.87 -16.67
CA LEU A 212 -3.22 -27.94 -16.30
C LEU A 212 -3.03 -28.72 -15.00
N LEU A 213 -3.88 -28.46 -14.00
CA LEU A 213 -3.85 -29.18 -12.72
C LEU A 213 -4.15 -30.68 -12.90
N TYR A 214 -5.14 -31.02 -13.72
CA TYR A 214 -5.45 -32.41 -14.08
C TYR A 214 -4.26 -33.10 -14.77
N ILE A 215 -3.62 -32.44 -15.73
CA ILE A 215 -2.45 -32.98 -16.44
C ILE A 215 -1.30 -33.23 -15.45
N LEU A 216 -1.04 -32.29 -14.54
CA LEU A 216 -0.02 -32.45 -13.50
C LEU A 216 -0.30 -33.67 -12.61
N PHE A 217 -1.51 -33.80 -12.07
CA PHE A 217 -1.85 -34.96 -11.23
C PHE A 217 -1.80 -36.28 -12.00
N LYS A 218 -2.22 -36.29 -13.27
CA LYS A 218 -2.15 -37.48 -14.12
C LYS A 218 -0.70 -37.92 -14.38
N ILE A 219 0.19 -36.98 -14.66
CA ILE A 219 1.62 -37.26 -14.88
C ILE A 219 2.24 -37.80 -13.59
N VAL A 220 2.02 -37.12 -12.46
CA VAL A 220 2.56 -37.53 -11.15
C VAL A 220 2.03 -38.91 -10.75
N GLY A 221 0.72 -39.14 -10.86
CA GLY A 221 0.09 -40.42 -10.55
C GLY A 221 0.64 -41.56 -11.40
N ASN A 222 0.69 -41.40 -12.73
CA ASN A 222 1.21 -42.43 -13.63
C ASN A 222 2.71 -42.70 -13.41
N THR A 223 3.49 -41.67 -13.09
CA THR A 223 4.93 -41.80 -12.82
C THR A 223 5.17 -42.52 -11.49
N SER A 224 4.41 -42.17 -10.44
CA SER A 224 4.45 -42.82 -9.13
C SER A 224 4.13 -44.32 -9.25
N VAL A 225 3.05 -44.67 -9.96
CA VAL A 225 2.67 -46.08 -10.18
C VAL A 225 3.75 -46.83 -10.96
N LYS A 226 4.34 -46.21 -12.00
CA LYS A 226 5.45 -46.83 -12.77
C LYS A 226 6.70 -47.04 -11.92
N LEU A 227 7.06 -46.08 -11.07
CA LEU A 227 8.20 -46.18 -10.14
C LEU A 227 7.97 -47.25 -9.07
N SER A 228 6.76 -47.29 -8.49
CA SER A 228 6.39 -48.30 -7.50
C SER A 228 6.45 -49.72 -8.09
N LYS A 229 5.88 -49.93 -9.28
CA LYS A 229 6.01 -51.21 -10.01
C LYS A 229 7.46 -51.59 -10.29
N ARG A 230 8.31 -50.63 -10.67
CA ARG A 230 9.75 -50.87 -10.89
C ARG A 230 10.49 -51.24 -9.61
N ASN A 231 10.15 -50.62 -8.49
CA ASN A 231 10.75 -50.95 -7.19
C ASN A 231 10.28 -52.32 -6.68
N ALA A 232 8.99 -52.66 -6.84
CA ALA A 232 8.46 -53.98 -6.52
C ALA A 232 9.16 -55.09 -7.33
N MET A 233 9.31 -54.91 -8.65
CA MET A 233 10.04 -55.87 -9.51
C MET A 233 11.51 -56.07 -9.06
N LYS A 234 12.19 -54.99 -8.65
CA LYS A 234 13.57 -55.05 -8.13
C LYS A 234 13.66 -55.77 -6.79
N ALA A 235 12.71 -55.54 -5.87
CA ALA A 235 12.69 -56.17 -4.56
C ALA A 235 12.49 -57.69 -4.64
N HIS A 236 11.74 -58.15 -5.65
CA HIS A 236 11.50 -59.58 -5.89
C HIS A 236 12.47 -60.25 -6.88
N GLY A 237 13.51 -59.54 -7.34
CA GLY A 237 14.57 -60.11 -8.18
C GLY A 237 14.14 -60.52 -9.61
N ILE A 238 13.03 -59.98 -10.11
CA ILE A 238 12.44 -60.38 -11.40
C ILE A 238 13.02 -59.51 -12.52
N THR A 239 13.69 -60.14 -13.48
CA THR A 239 14.30 -59.48 -14.65
C THR A 239 13.42 -59.50 -15.90
N ASP A 240 12.40 -60.35 -15.95
CA ASP A 240 11.56 -60.54 -17.15
C ASP A 240 10.12 -59.99 -16.98
N LYS A 241 9.61 -59.32 -18.02
CA LYS A 241 8.29 -58.67 -18.00
C LYS A 241 7.13 -59.67 -17.99
N ALA A 242 7.37 -60.91 -18.45
CA ALA A 242 6.37 -61.97 -18.49
C ALA A 242 6.09 -62.56 -17.08
N GLU A 243 7.13 -62.79 -16.28
CA GLU A 243 7.02 -63.36 -14.93
C GLU A 243 6.44 -62.35 -13.92
N ALA A 244 6.69 -61.06 -14.12
CA ALA A 244 6.06 -59.98 -13.35
C ALA A 244 4.54 -59.89 -13.57
N LYS A 245 4.04 -60.23 -14.77
CA LYS A 245 2.61 -60.27 -15.09
C LYS A 245 1.94 -61.51 -14.50
N GLU A 246 2.68 -62.59 -14.27
CA GLU A 246 2.13 -63.82 -13.69
C GLU A 246 2.03 -63.75 -12.15
N ARG A 247 2.98 -63.08 -11.47
CA ARG A 247 2.94 -62.89 -10.00
C ARG A 247 2.23 -61.63 -9.50
N PHE A 248 2.18 -60.55 -10.29
CA PHE A 248 1.61 -59.26 -9.88
C PHE A 248 0.56 -58.71 -10.86
N GLY A 249 0.14 -59.51 -11.85
CA GLY A 249 -0.66 -59.04 -12.98
C GLY A 249 -2.15 -58.90 -12.74
N ASP A 250 -2.69 -59.45 -11.66
CA ASP A 250 -4.08 -59.16 -11.32
C ASP A 250 -4.12 -57.88 -10.49
N THR A 251 -4.34 -56.78 -11.20
CA THR A 251 -5.09 -55.67 -10.59
C THR A 251 -6.39 -56.26 -10.08
N LEU A 252 -6.48 -56.50 -8.78
CA LEU A 252 -7.69 -56.96 -8.12
C LEU A 252 -8.87 -56.11 -8.63
N SER A 253 -9.99 -56.76 -8.94
CA SER A 253 -11.24 -56.09 -9.32
C SER A 253 -11.61 -55.05 -8.25
N GLY A 254 -12.29 -53.96 -8.63
CA GLY A 254 -12.80 -52.99 -7.66
C GLY A 254 -13.65 -53.65 -6.55
N GLU A 255 -14.31 -54.75 -6.86
CA GLU A 255 -15.06 -55.58 -5.91
C GLU A 255 -14.16 -56.27 -4.88
N GLN A 256 -12.99 -56.75 -5.31
CA GLN A 256 -12.01 -57.39 -4.42
C GLN A 256 -11.36 -56.36 -3.50
N TYR A 257 -11.07 -55.15 -3.98
CA TYR A 257 -10.64 -54.05 -3.12
C TYR A 257 -11.73 -53.65 -2.12
N ALA A 258 -13.00 -53.60 -2.54
CA ALA A 258 -14.12 -53.32 -1.65
C ALA A 258 -14.28 -54.40 -0.57
N ALA A 259 -14.14 -55.68 -0.93
CA ALA A 259 -14.19 -56.79 0.01
C ALA A 259 -13.03 -56.75 1.02
N ILE A 260 -11.80 -56.45 0.57
CA ILE A 260 -10.63 -56.29 1.46
C ILE A 260 -10.83 -55.10 2.40
N ALA A 261 -11.31 -53.96 1.90
CA ALA A 261 -11.58 -52.78 2.71
C ALA A 261 -12.67 -53.04 3.76
N MET A 262 -13.74 -53.76 3.38
CA MET A 262 -14.81 -54.17 4.29
C MET A 262 -14.29 -55.12 5.38
N ALA A 263 -13.51 -56.14 5.01
CA ALA A 263 -12.92 -57.08 5.96
C ALA A 263 -11.96 -56.39 6.94
N MET A 264 -11.15 -55.44 6.47
CA MET A 264 -10.31 -54.62 7.34
C MET A 264 -11.14 -53.72 8.27
N HIS A 265 -12.23 -53.14 7.77
CA HIS A 265 -13.12 -52.31 8.59
C HIS A 265 -13.77 -53.12 9.72
N GLU A 266 -14.27 -54.33 9.42
CA GLU A 266 -14.84 -55.21 10.46
C GLU A 266 -13.79 -55.65 11.47
N TYR A 267 -12.61 -56.07 11.01
CA TYR A 267 -11.51 -56.44 11.91
C TYR A 267 -11.10 -55.28 12.84
N MET A 268 -11.05 -54.05 12.32
CA MET A 268 -10.71 -52.88 13.15
C MET A 268 -11.85 -52.49 14.11
N ASN A 269 -13.12 -52.68 13.73
CA ASN A 269 -14.26 -52.45 14.60
C ASN A 269 -14.32 -53.48 15.74
N ASP A 270 -14.02 -54.76 15.47
CA ASP A 270 -14.02 -55.85 16.46
C ASP A 270 -12.91 -55.71 17.52
N VAL A 271 -11.87 -54.91 17.26
CA VAL A 271 -10.75 -54.67 18.19
C VAL A 271 -11.06 -53.56 19.20
N HIS A 272 -12.17 -52.83 19.03
CA HIS A 272 -12.63 -51.87 20.02
C HIS A 272 -13.52 -52.55 21.05
N ASP A 273 -13.01 -52.72 22.27
CA ASP A 273 -13.81 -53.13 23.43
C ASP A 273 -14.96 -52.13 23.63
N ILE A 274 -16.20 -52.55 23.34
CA ILE A 274 -17.39 -51.80 23.71
C ILE A 274 -17.53 -51.97 25.22
N GLU A 275 -17.06 -50.99 26.00
CA GLU A 275 -17.24 -51.02 27.45
C GLU A 275 -18.74 -50.98 27.80
N ASP A 276 -19.25 -52.06 28.40
CA ASP A 276 -20.59 -52.08 28.99
C ASP A 276 -20.63 -51.04 30.13
N MET A 277 -21.50 -50.04 30.00
CA MET A 277 -21.70 -48.94 30.96
C MET A 277 -22.34 -49.39 32.30
N ILE A 278 -22.04 -50.60 32.80
CA ILE A 278 -22.57 -51.15 34.04
C ILE A 278 -21.48 -51.10 35.12
N LEU A 279 -21.46 -50.01 35.89
CA LEU A 279 -20.61 -49.86 37.07
C LEU A 279 -21.14 -50.70 38.24
N THR A 280 -20.58 -51.90 38.45
CA THR A 280 -20.82 -52.71 39.66
C THR A 280 -19.85 -52.30 40.77
N ILE A 281 -20.25 -51.34 41.61
CA ILE A 281 -19.46 -50.93 42.78
C ILE A 281 -19.81 -51.85 43.96
N ASP A 282 -18.90 -52.75 44.30
CA ASP A 282 -19.03 -53.59 45.49
C ASP A 282 -18.62 -52.79 46.74
N LYS A 283 -19.55 -52.55 47.67
CA LYS A 283 -19.28 -51.75 48.88
C LYS A 283 -18.45 -52.56 49.86
N VAL A 284 -17.12 -52.40 49.80
CA VAL A 284 -16.21 -52.91 50.83
C VAL A 284 -16.52 -52.22 52.17
N LYS A 285 -17.07 -52.95 53.13
CA LYS A 285 -17.23 -52.49 54.52
C LYS A 285 -15.85 -52.09 55.06
N ARG A 286 -15.67 -50.83 55.46
CA ARG A 286 -14.44 -50.36 56.08
C ARG A 286 -14.22 -51.08 57.41
N THR A 287 -13.27 -52.00 57.47
CA THR A 287 -12.80 -52.61 58.71
C THR A 287 -12.17 -51.51 59.57
N TYR A 288 -12.65 -51.33 60.80
CA TYR A 288 -12.16 -50.31 61.73
C TYR A 288 -10.66 -50.52 61.99
N SER A 289 -9.83 -49.54 61.62
CA SER A 289 -8.39 -49.55 61.91
C SER A 289 -8.13 -48.86 63.24
N PRO A 290 -7.45 -49.52 64.21
CA PRO A 290 -7.10 -48.92 65.49
C PRO A 290 -6.19 -47.69 65.38
N TRP A 291 -5.52 -47.51 64.23
CA TRP A 291 -4.49 -46.49 64.02
C TRP A 291 -5.02 -45.06 63.93
N SER A 292 -6.33 -44.85 63.68
CA SER A 292 -6.96 -43.51 63.71
C SER A 292 -7.82 -43.25 64.95
N SER A 293 -7.75 -44.13 65.96
CA SER A 293 -8.59 -44.00 67.14
C SER A 293 -8.08 -42.91 68.09
N LYS A 294 -8.79 -41.77 68.11
CA LYS A 294 -8.49 -40.57 68.93
C LYS A 294 -8.50 -40.81 70.45
N ILE A 295 -8.94 -41.99 70.90
CA ILE A 295 -8.96 -42.41 72.31
C ILE A 295 -7.55 -42.56 72.90
N TYR A 296 -6.53 -42.89 72.09
CA TYR A 296 -5.16 -43.04 72.60
C TYR A 296 -4.36 -41.71 72.62
N THR A 297 -4.91 -40.62 72.09
CA THR A 297 -4.19 -39.33 71.94
C THR A 297 -4.57 -38.29 72.99
N LEU A 298 -5.49 -38.61 73.91
CA LEU A 298 -5.90 -37.70 74.98
C LEU A 298 -4.98 -37.88 76.20
N ARG A 299 -4.30 -36.80 76.58
CA ARG A 299 -3.40 -36.76 77.74
C ARG A 299 -4.24 -36.73 79.02
N GLU A 300 -4.09 -37.73 79.89
CA GLU A 300 -4.74 -37.72 81.20
C GLU A 300 -4.20 -36.58 82.07
N THR A 301 -5.09 -35.86 82.74
CA THR A 301 -4.70 -34.78 83.65
C THR A 301 -4.35 -35.36 85.02
N PRO A 302 -3.26 -34.91 85.66
CA PRO A 302 -2.85 -35.44 86.95
C PRO A 302 -3.88 -35.11 88.04
N ARG A 303 -4.19 -36.09 88.89
CA ARG A 303 -5.08 -35.92 90.03
C ARG A 303 -4.39 -35.05 91.10
N ARG A 304 -5.15 -34.10 91.66
CA ARG A 304 -4.74 -33.17 92.72
C ARG A 304 -4.22 -33.87 93.96
#